data_AF-A0A1Y1KZH4-F1
#
_entry.id   AF-A0A1Y1KZH4-F1
#
_cell.length_a   1.000
_cell.length_b   1.000
_cell.length_c   1.000
_cell.angle_alpha   90.00
_cell.angle_beta   90.00
_cell.angle_gamma   90.00
#
_symmetry.space_group_name_H-M   'P 1'
#
loop_
_entity.id
_entity.type
_entity.pdbx_description
1 polymer ?
#
loop_
_entity_poly.entity_id
_entity_poly.type
_entity_poly.pdbx_seq_one_letter_code
_entity_poly.pdbx_strand_id
1 'polypeptide(L)'
;QKGIKYGAKAIGATRNFFKDSNFSVYPQIQKYMNQHPEDMMANNEDGVSKAELENYAFFMESTSIEYSIERHCNLTQVGGALDEKGYGIAMKKDSEYRHLLSTAILELQESGKLAQLKTKWWKEKRGGGRCEKRQPVATPLDLKNLGGVFFVLGVGTFLGIVCTFIELSVHTFKKTKLSNVSFKSKMMDELKFFFQFRRMRKPVAEF
;
A
#
# COMPACT_ATOMS: atom_id res chain seq x y z
N GLN A 1 5.80 -23.12 -1.68
CA GLN A 1 5.19 -21.77 -1.55
C GLN A 1 5.31 -21.34 -0.10
N LYS A 2 6.01 -20.24 0.20
CA LYS A 2 6.06 -19.67 1.56
C LYS A 2 4.76 -18.90 1.79
N GLY A 3 3.75 -19.58 2.35
CA GLY A 3 2.47 -18.96 2.72
C GLY A 3 2.62 -18.05 3.94
N ILE A 4 1.62 -17.21 4.19
CA ILE A 4 1.51 -16.37 5.40
C ILE A 4 1.17 -17.29 6.58
N LYS A 5 1.90 -17.17 7.68
CA LYS A 5 1.59 -17.89 8.93
C LYS A 5 0.39 -17.25 9.60
N TYR A 6 -0.44 -18.03 10.27
CA TYR A 6 -1.59 -17.49 10.98
C TYR A 6 -1.90 -18.24 12.27
N GLY A 7 -2.59 -17.55 13.18
CA GLY A 7 -2.98 -18.13 14.46
C GLY A 7 -3.98 -17.25 15.18
N ALA A 8 -4.33 -17.66 16.39
CA ALA A 8 -5.25 -16.96 17.27
C ALA A 8 -4.74 -17.01 18.70
N LYS A 9 -5.50 -16.45 19.64
CA LYS A 9 -5.25 -16.68 21.06
C LYS A 9 -5.33 -18.18 21.37
N ALA A 10 -4.33 -18.72 22.05
CA ALA A 10 -4.16 -20.15 22.32
C ALA A 10 -5.37 -20.74 23.07
N ILE A 11 -5.93 -19.96 24.00
CA ILE A 11 -7.15 -20.28 24.75
C ILE A 11 -8.15 -19.14 24.54
N GLY A 12 -9.26 -19.41 23.85
CA GLY A 12 -10.27 -18.39 23.59
C GLY A 12 -11.41 -18.88 22.69
N ALA A 13 -12.46 -18.05 22.60
CA ALA A 13 -13.66 -18.33 21.82
C ALA A 13 -13.36 -18.50 20.32
N THR A 14 -12.40 -17.76 19.78
CA THR A 14 -11.98 -17.84 18.37
C THR A 14 -11.42 -19.21 17.99
N ARG A 15 -10.62 -19.83 18.86
CA ARG A 15 -10.10 -21.20 18.62
C ARG A 15 -11.23 -22.22 18.64
N ASN A 16 -12.16 -22.11 19.59
CA ASN A 16 -13.31 -23.01 19.66
C ASN A 16 -14.23 -22.85 18.45
N PHE A 17 -14.40 -21.63 17.94
CA PHE A 17 -15.17 -21.36 16.74
C PHE A 17 -14.68 -22.16 15.52
N PHE A 18 -13.37 -22.15 15.25
CA PHE A 18 -12.82 -22.91 14.12
C PHE A 18 -12.91 -24.43 14.30
N LYS A 19 -12.93 -24.90 15.56
CA LYS A 19 -13.14 -26.31 15.89
C LYS A 19 -14.58 -26.76 15.66
N ASP A 20 -15.55 -25.94 16.07
CA ASP A 20 -16.96 -26.32 16.10
C ASP A 20 -17.71 -25.96 14.80
N SER A 21 -17.05 -25.27 13.86
CA SER A 21 -17.68 -24.85 12.61
C SER A 21 -17.84 -25.98 11.59
N ASN A 22 -18.97 -25.97 10.89
CA ASN A 22 -19.30 -26.90 9.80
C ASN A 22 -18.85 -26.40 8.41
N PHE A 23 -18.21 -25.24 8.29
CA PHE A 23 -17.77 -24.71 7.00
C PHE A 23 -16.49 -25.42 6.53
N SER A 24 -16.44 -25.93 5.30
CA SER A 24 -15.39 -26.85 4.82
C SER A 24 -13.95 -26.36 4.97
N VAL A 25 -13.74 -25.04 5.00
CA VAL A 25 -12.42 -24.41 5.13
C VAL A 25 -11.97 -24.28 6.59
N TYR A 26 -12.88 -24.12 7.54
CA TYR A 26 -12.54 -23.77 8.93
C TYR A 26 -11.91 -24.91 9.74
N PRO A 27 -12.32 -26.19 9.57
CA PRO A 27 -11.60 -27.32 10.15
C PRO A 27 -10.15 -27.43 9.66
N GLN A 28 -9.85 -26.95 8.44
CA GLN A 28 -8.47 -26.94 7.93
C GLN A 28 -7.63 -25.88 8.64
N ILE A 29 -8.19 -24.69 8.89
CA ILE A 29 -7.58 -23.63 9.70
C ILE A 29 -7.34 -24.15 11.13
N GLN A 30 -8.32 -24.83 11.73
CA GLN A 30 -8.18 -25.45 13.04
C GLN A 30 -7.06 -26.50 13.07
N LYS A 31 -6.98 -27.34 12.03
CA LYS A 31 -5.93 -28.35 11.91
C LYS A 31 -4.54 -27.71 11.85
N TYR A 32 -4.37 -26.63 11.08
CA TYR A 32 -3.11 -25.87 11.04
C TYR A 32 -2.75 -25.31 12.42
N MET A 33 -3.70 -24.65 13.11
CA MET A 33 -3.48 -24.07 14.45
C MET A 33 -3.17 -25.13 15.52
N ASN A 34 -3.68 -26.35 15.37
CA ASN A 34 -3.33 -27.47 16.25
C ASN A 34 -1.92 -28.02 15.97
N GLN A 35 -1.46 -27.98 14.72
CA GLN A 35 -0.15 -28.46 14.30
C GLN A 35 0.99 -27.47 14.61
N HIS A 36 0.67 -26.18 14.71
CA HIS A 36 1.64 -25.10 14.93
C HIS A 36 1.30 -24.32 16.22
N PRO A 37 1.47 -24.92 17.41
CA PRO A 37 1.22 -24.24 18.67
C PRO A 37 2.10 -22.99 18.88
N GLU A 38 3.28 -22.93 18.24
CA GLU A 38 4.21 -21.79 18.25
C GLU A 38 3.68 -20.55 17.51
N ASP A 39 2.72 -20.74 16.60
CA ASP A 39 2.04 -19.64 15.92
C ASP A 39 0.87 -19.11 16.75
N MET A 40 0.48 -19.77 17.85
CA MET A 40 -0.60 -19.34 18.74
C MET A 40 -0.08 -18.40 19.83
N MET A 41 -0.88 -17.39 20.18
CA MET A 41 -0.46 -16.33 21.10
C MET A 41 -1.13 -16.49 22.46
N ALA A 42 -0.44 -16.12 23.54
CA ALA A 42 -1.03 -16.13 24.88
C ALA A 42 -2.09 -15.04 25.03
N ASN A 43 -1.78 -13.84 24.53
CA ASN A 43 -2.64 -12.66 24.61
C ASN A 43 -2.87 -12.02 23.23
N ASN A 44 -3.81 -11.08 23.17
CA ASN A 44 -4.12 -10.37 21.93
C ASN A 44 -3.01 -9.38 21.58
N GLU A 45 -2.40 -8.76 22.59
CA GLU A 45 -1.31 -7.80 22.46
C GLU A 45 -0.10 -8.45 21.76
N ASP A 46 0.27 -9.66 22.18
CA ASP A 46 1.37 -10.42 21.57
C ASP A 46 1.08 -10.73 20.09
N GLY A 47 -0.17 -11.11 19.77
CA GLY A 47 -0.60 -11.37 18.40
C GLY A 47 -0.63 -10.13 17.52
N VAL A 48 -1.04 -8.99 18.08
CA VAL A 48 -0.99 -7.67 17.43
C VAL A 48 0.46 -7.28 17.14
N SER A 49 1.36 -7.40 18.12
CA SER A 49 2.78 -7.08 17.92
C SER A 49 3.45 -8.00 16.90
N LYS A 50 3.16 -9.30 16.91
CA LYS A 50 3.69 -10.25 15.92
C LYS A 50 3.17 -9.95 14.51
N ALA A 51 1.89 -9.64 14.36
CA ALA A 51 1.30 -9.27 13.07
C ALA A 51 1.83 -7.93 12.52
N GLU A 52 2.24 -7.01 13.39
CA GLU A 52 2.84 -5.74 12.98
C GLU A 52 4.31 -5.90 12.53
N LEU A 53 5.05 -6.84 13.12
CA LEU A 53 6.49 -7.02 12.89
C LEU A 53 6.83 -8.08 11.83
N GLU A 54 5.98 -9.10 11.69
CA GLU A 54 6.24 -10.27 10.84
C GLU A 54 5.17 -10.46 9.77
N ASN A 55 5.44 -11.32 8.79
CA ASN A 55 4.44 -11.75 7.81
C ASN A 55 3.49 -12.80 8.42
N TYR A 56 2.64 -12.34 9.34
CA TYR A 56 1.76 -13.15 10.17
C TYR A 56 0.35 -12.55 10.23
N ALA A 57 -0.68 -13.40 10.13
CA ALA A 57 -2.07 -13.02 10.25
C ALA A 57 -2.66 -13.51 11.58
N PHE A 58 -3.33 -12.63 12.31
CA PHE A 58 -3.88 -12.94 13.62
C PHE A 58 -5.41 -12.89 13.62
N PHE A 59 -6.05 -14.01 13.99
CA PHE A 59 -7.48 -14.06 14.23
C PHE A 59 -7.81 -13.53 15.62
N MET A 60 -8.70 -12.55 15.67
CA MET A 60 -9.16 -11.88 16.88
C MET A 60 -10.62 -11.43 16.70
N GLU A 61 -11.32 -11.14 17.80
CA GLU A 61 -12.68 -10.60 17.77
C GLU A 61 -12.72 -9.25 17.03
N SER A 62 -13.78 -9.02 16.26
CA SER A 62 -13.94 -7.84 15.39
C SER A 62 -13.76 -6.53 16.16
N THR A 63 -14.35 -6.41 17.35
CA THR A 63 -14.24 -5.20 18.19
C THR A 63 -12.82 -4.91 18.64
N SER A 64 -12.04 -5.95 18.90
CA SER A 64 -10.63 -5.83 19.29
C SER A 64 -9.77 -5.49 18.08
N ILE A 65 -10.11 -6.00 16.89
CA ILE A 65 -9.44 -5.61 15.64
C ILE A 65 -9.68 -4.12 15.39
N GLU A 66 -10.95 -3.67 15.41
CA GLU A 66 -11.32 -2.26 15.27
C GLU A 66 -10.57 -1.37 16.28
N TYR A 67 -10.40 -1.85 17.51
CA TYR A 67 -9.66 -1.11 18.54
C TYR A 67 -8.17 -0.98 18.21
N SER A 68 -7.54 -2.05 17.74
CA SER A 68 -6.11 -2.11 17.45
C SER A 68 -5.74 -1.32 16.19
N ILE A 69 -6.51 -1.42 15.10
CA ILE A 69 -6.22 -0.71 13.83
C ILE A 69 -6.32 0.82 13.97
N GLU A 70 -7.14 1.31 14.90
CA GLU A 70 -7.24 2.75 15.21
C GLU A 70 -5.96 3.31 15.86
N ARG A 71 -5.12 2.43 16.43
CA ARG A 71 -3.90 2.76 17.19
C ARG A 71 -2.62 2.39 16.46
N HIS A 72 -2.65 1.29 15.71
CA HIS A 72 -1.52 0.70 14.99
C HIS A 72 -1.75 0.79 13.49
N CYS A 73 -1.16 1.81 12.86
CA CYS A 73 -1.48 2.16 11.47
C CYS A 73 -0.84 1.26 10.42
N ASN A 74 0.04 0.36 10.86
CA ASN A 74 0.65 -0.66 10.00
C ASN A 74 -0.20 -1.93 9.91
N LEU A 75 -1.20 -2.07 10.78
CA LEU A 75 -2.13 -3.18 10.73
C LEU A 75 -3.25 -2.89 9.74
N THR A 76 -3.68 -3.94 9.04
CA THR A 76 -4.82 -3.88 8.15
C THR A 76 -5.74 -5.05 8.42
N GLN A 77 -7.04 -4.78 8.50
CA GLN A 77 -8.04 -5.83 8.55
C GLN A 77 -8.24 -6.37 7.13
N VAL A 78 -8.18 -7.69 6.98
CA VAL A 78 -8.43 -8.38 5.72
C VAL A 78 -9.71 -9.20 5.85
N GLY A 79 -10.65 -9.00 4.92
CA GLY A 79 -11.94 -9.68 4.93
C GLY A 79 -12.96 -9.08 5.91
N GLY A 80 -14.13 -9.72 5.97
CA GLY A 80 -15.22 -9.36 6.87
C GLY A 80 -15.23 -10.19 8.16
N ALA A 81 -16.24 -9.98 8.99
CA ALA A 81 -16.48 -10.84 10.15
C ALA A 81 -16.80 -12.27 9.69
N LEU A 82 -16.17 -13.27 10.33
CA LEU A 82 -16.38 -14.68 10.04
C LEU A 82 -17.61 -15.26 10.76
N ASP A 83 -18.06 -14.56 11.79
CA ASP A 83 -19.22 -14.85 12.60
C ASP A 83 -19.88 -13.56 13.11
N GLU A 84 -21.13 -13.66 13.50
CA GLU A 84 -21.86 -12.57 14.15
C GLU A 84 -22.08 -12.94 15.62
N LYS A 85 -21.33 -12.29 16.51
CA LYS A 85 -21.41 -12.47 17.95
C LYS A 85 -21.50 -11.12 18.65
N GLY A 86 -22.19 -11.11 19.78
CA GLY A 86 -22.35 -9.93 20.63
C GLY A 86 -21.83 -10.18 22.05
N TYR A 87 -21.38 -9.12 22.72
CA TYR A 87 -21.09 -9.16 24.15
C TYR A 87 -22.37 -9.01 24.96
N GLY A 88 -22.48 -9.81 26.02
CA GLY A 88 -23.59 -9.75 26.97
C GLY A 88 -23.08 -9.69 28.41
N ILE A 89 -23.93 -9.18 29.30
CA ILE A 89 -23.67 -9.19 30.75
C ILE A 89 -24.24 -10.49 31.32
N ALA A 90 -23.37 -11.37 31.77
CA ALA A 90 -23.77 -12.62 32.40
C ALA A 90 -24.31 -12.39 33.81
N MET A 91 -25.38 -13.10 34.17
CA MET A 91 -26.01 -13.03 35.49
C MET A 91 -26.35 -14.44 35.98
N LYS A 92 -26.52 -14.60 37.30
CA LYS A 92 -27.05 -15.83 37.88
C LYS A 92 -28.41 -16.15 37.24
N LYS A 93 -28.65 -17.43 36.99
CA LYS A 93 -29.96 -17.92 36.54
C LYS A 93 -31.05 -17.42 37.50
N ASP A 94 -32.16 -16.96 36.93
CA ASP A 94 -33.33 -16.45 37.65
C ASP A 94 -33.04 -15.21 38.52
N SER A 95 -32.02 -14.41 38.17
CA SER A 95 -31.77 -13.11 38.79
C SER A 95 -32.91 -12.13 38.51
N GLU A 96 -33.43 -11.49 39.57
CA GLU A 96 -34.47 -10.45 39.52
C GLU A 96 -34.04 -9.23 38.69
N TYR A 97 -32.73 -8.96 38.63
CA TYR A 97 -32.17 -7.81 37.90
C TYR A 97 -32.11 -8.01 36.38
N ARG A 98 -32.29 -9.24 35.88
CA ARG A 98 -32.14 -9.55 34.45
C ARG A 98 -33.06 -8.70 33.59
N HIS A 99 -34.33 -8.59 33.98
CA HIS A 99 -35.31 -7.81 33.23
C HIS A 99 -34.96 -6.33 33.24
N LEU A 100 -34.74 -5.76 34.43
CA LEU A 100 -34.40 -4.34 34.61
C LEU A 100 -33.18 -3.93 33.76
N LEU A 101 -32.10 -4.72 33.81
CA LEU A 101 -30.87 -4.42 33.06
C LEU A 101 -31.05 -4.60 31.55
N SER A 102 -31.83 -5.59 31.11
CA SER A 102 -32.13 -5.76 29.69
C SER A 102 -32.90 -4.57 29.14
N THR A 103 -33.92 -4.08 29.86
CA THR A 103 -34.66 -2.87 29.48
C THR A 103 -33.76 -1.64 29.44
N ALA A 104 -32.91 -1.44 30.46
CA ALA A 104 -31.98 -0.32 30.49
C ALA A 104 -30.97 -0.35 29.31
N ILE A 105 -30.50 -1.54 28.90
CA ILE A 105 -29.62 -1.69 27.74
C ILE A 105 -30.34 -1.29 26.44
N LEU A 106 -31.60 -1.69 26.28
CA LEU A 106 -32.41 -1.31 25.13
C LEU A 106 -32.60 0.21 25.05
N GLU A 107 -32.93 0.87 26.17
CA GLU A 107 -33.05 2.33 26.23
C GLU A 107 -31.72 3.03 25.85
N LEU A 108 -30.58 2.50 26.30
CA LEU A 108 -29.25 3.03 25.93
C LEU A 108 -28.93 2.82 24.45
N GLN A 109 -29.44 1.76 23.84
CA GLN A 109 -29.30 1.46 22.42
C GLN A 109 -30.18 2.39 21.57
N GLU A 110 -31.47 2.50 21.91
CA GLU A 110 -32.45 3.36 21.23
C GLU A 110 -32.06 4.84 21.31
N SER A 111 -31.58 5.29 22.46
CA SER A 111 -31.06 6.66 22.63
C SER A 111 -29.72 6.92 21.94
N GLY A 112 -29.09 5.89 21.35
CA GLY A 112 -27.80 6.00 20.67
C GLY A 112 -26.59 6.22 21.61
N LYS A 113 -26.79 6.19 22.93
CA LYS A 113 -25.71 6.40 23.92
C LYS A 113 -24.62 5.34 23.80
N LEU A 114 -24.97 4.09 23.51
CA LEU A 114 -23.97 3.04 23.30
C LEU A 114 -23.07 3.33 22.08
N ALA A 115 -23.63 3.84 20.99
CA ALA A 115 -22.86 4.23 19.81
C ALA A 115 -21.92 5.41 20.11
N GLN A 116 -22.40 6.42 20.84
CA GLN A 116 -21.57 7.53 21.30
C GLN A 116 -20.40 7.06 22.19
N LEU A 117 -20.68 6.13 23.11
CA LEU A 117 -19.65 5.53 23.96
C LEU A 117 -18.64 4.73 23.12
N LYS A 118 -19.09 3.95 22.13
CA LYS A 118 -18.19 3.23 21.22
C LYS A 118 -17.24 4.21 20.53
N THR A 119 -17.76 5.24 19.89
CA THR A 119 -16.94 6.27 19.22
C THR A 119 -15.95 6.93 20.17
N LYS A 120 -16.41 7.35 21.36
CA LYS A 120 -15.58 7.98 22.38
C LYS A 120 -14.41 7.08 22.80
N TRP A 121 -14.65 5.80 23.06
CA TRP A 121 -13.61 4.90 23.57
C TRP A 121 -12.71 4.30 22.48
N TRP A 122 -13.23 4.08 21.27
CA TRP A 122 -12.44 3.53 20.17
C TRP A 122 -11.62 4.60 19.46
N LYS A 123 -12.23 5.74 19.12
CA LYS A 123 -11.63 6.79 18.28
C LYS A 123 -11.09 7.98 19.05
N GLU A 124 -11.75 8.45 20.11
CA GLU A 124 -11.34 9.71 20.76
C GLU A 124 -10.35 9.51 21.93
N LYS A 125 -10.45 8.39 22.65
CA LYS A 125 -9.67 8.14 23.88
C LYS A 125 -8.51 7.18 23.66
N ARG A 126 -7.51 7.28 24.52
CA ARG A 126 -6.35 6.35 24.61
C ARG A 126 -5.67 6.11 23.25
N GLY A 127 -5.46 7.18 22.48
CA GLY A 127 -4.73 7.14 21.20
C GLY A 127 -5.49 6.54 20.02
N GLY A 128 -6.82 6.42 20.09
CA GLY A 128 -7.66 6.13 18.93
C GLY A 128 -7.62 7.25 17.88
N GLY A 129 -8.06 6.97 16.65
CA GLY A 129 -8.12 7.97 15.57
C GLY A 129 -6.74 8.39 15.04
N ARG A 130 -5.65 7.79 15.53
CA ARG A 130 -4.28 8.10 15.10
C ARG A 130 -4.07 7.73 13.63
N CYS A 131 -4.75 6.68 13.19
CA CYS A 131 -4.64 6.12 11.86
C CYS A 131 -5.69 6.65 10.89
N GLU A 132 -6.57 7.55 11.35
CA GLU A 132 -7.44 8.35 10.52
C GLU A 132 -6.57 9.37 9.79
N LYS A 133 -5.81 8.87 8.79
CA LYS A 133 -5.24 9.67 7.72
C LYS A 133 -6.43 10.46 7.20
N ARG A 134 -6.47 11.78 7.47
CA ARG A 134 -7.17 12.74 6.62
C ARG A 134 -6.99 12.20 5.22
N GLN A 135 -8.08 11.76 4.57
CA GLN A 135 -8.04 11.23 3.22
C GLN A 135 -7.03 12.09 2.46
N PRO A 136 -5.92 11.54 1.95
CA PRO A 136 -5.03 12.35 1.14
C PRO A 136 -5.89 12.71 -0.06
N VAL A 137 -6.45 13.92 -0.02
CA VAL A 137 -6.98 14.66 -1.16
C VAL A 137 -6.03 14.31 -2.29
N ALA A 138 -6.53 13.51 -3.24
CA ALA A 138 -5.79 12.80 -4.29
C ALA A 138 -4.29 13.13 -4.29
N THR A 139 -3.44 12.19 -3.85
CA THR A 139 -1.97 12.39 -3.87
C THR A 139 -1.59 13.00 -5.21
N PRO A 140 -1.17 14.29 -5.25
CA PRO A 140 -0.88 14.96 -6.50
C PRO A 140 0.20 14.15 -7.21
N LEU A 141 0.10 14.07 -8.54
CA LEU A 141 0.95 13.22 -9.37
C LEU A 141 2.43 13.54 -9.09
N ASP A 142 3.09 12.69 -8.30
CA ASP A 142 4.45 12.94 -7.83
C ASP A 142 5.42 12.77 -9.01
N LEU A 143 6.42 13.65 -9.12
CA LEU A 143 7.42 13.61 -10.19
C LEU A 143 8.16 12.28 -10.24
N LYS A 144 8.24 11.57 -9.11
CA LYS A 144 8.77 10.20 -9.02
C LYS A 144 8.03 9.21 -9.92
N ASN A 145 6.72 9.37 -10.10
CA ASN A 145 5.91 8.50 -10.94
C ASN A 145 6.09 8.82 -12.45
N LEU A 146 6.57 10.02 -12.79
CA LEU A 146 6.89 10.43 -14.17
C LEU A 146 8.37 10.22 -14.53
N GLY A 147 9.19 9.66 -13.64
CA GLY A 147 10.62 9.46 -13.86
C GLY A 147 10.93 8.68 -15.15
N GLY A 148 10.09 7.70 -15.51
CA GLY A 148 10.23 6.95 -16.75
C GLY A 148 10.07 7.81 -18.02
N VAL A 149 9.19 8.81 -18.00
CA VAL A 149 8.95 9.70 -19.15
C VAL A 149 10.15 10.62 -19.37
N PHE A 150 10.68 11.22 -18.30
CA PHE A 150 11.89 12.05 -18.39
C PHE A 150 13.12 11.24 -18.81
N PHE A 151 13.23 9.99 -18.36
CA PHE A 151 14.33 9.11 -18.75
C PHE A 151 14.29 8.78 -20.26
N VAL A 152 13.12 8.40 -20.79
CA VAL A 152 12.96 8.10 -22.22
C VAL A 152 13.20 9.36 -23.07
N LEU A 153 12.71 10.51 -22.63
CA LEU A 153 12.96 11.80 -23.30
C LEU A 153 14.46 12.12 -23.35
N GLY A 154 15.17 11.96 -22.23
CA GLY A 154 16.61 12.22 -22.14
C GLY A 154 17.43 11.32 -23.05
N VAL A 155 17.17 10.01 -23.02
CA VAL A 155 17.86 9.04 -23.88
C VAL A 155 17.54 9.27 -25.35
N GLY A 156 16.27 9.52 -25.70
CA GLY A 156 15.86 9.81 -27.07
C GLY A 156 16.52 11.07 -27.63
N THR A 157 16.60 12.13 -26.81
CA THR A 157 17.28 13.37 -27.19
C THR A 157 18.78 13.14 -27.40
N PHE A 158 19.44 12.41 -26.49
CA PHE A 158 20.86 12.10 -26.61
C PHE A 158 21.18 11.27 -27.86
N LEU A 159 20.39 10.23 -28.15
CA LEU A 159 20.56 9.42 -29.36
C LEU A 159 20.35 10.24 -30.62
N GLY A 160 19.36 11.14 -30.65
CA GLY A 160 19.15 12.06 -31.77
C GLY A 160 20.36 12.97 -32.02
N ILE A 161 20.92 13.54 -30.95
CA ILE A 161 22.16 14.34 -31.05
C ILE A 161 23.31 13.49 -31.59
N VAL A 162 23.51 12.27 -31.10
CA VAL A 162 24.59 11.39 -31.59
C VAL A 162 24.41 11.03 -33.07
N CYS A 163 23.21 10.64 -33.48
CA CYS A 163 22.92 10.33 -34.88
C CYS A 163 23.18 11.51 -35.81
N THR A 164 22.71 12.71 -35.44
CA THR A 164 22.94 13.93 -36.24
C THR A 164 24.44 14.27 -36.35
N PHE A 165 25.22 14.10 -35.27
CA PHE A 165 26.68 14.29 -35.32
C PHE A 165 27.38 13.28 -36.24
N ILE A 166 26.95 12.02 -36.24
CA ILE A 166 27.49 10.97 -37.11
C ILE A 166 27.19 11.29 -38.58
N GLU A 167 25.94 11.65 -38.90
CA GLU A 167 25.55 12.02 -40.27
C GLU A 167 26.34 13.24 -40.78
N LEU A 168 26.48 14.26 -39.93
CA LEU A 168 27.26 15.45 -40.27
C LEU A 168 28.73 15.10 -40.54
N SER A 169 29.31 14.23 -39.72
CA SER A 169 30.69 13.77 -39.88
C SER A 169 30.88 13.00 -41.19
N VAL A 170 29.99 12.05 -41.50
CA VAL A 170 30.04 11.25 -42.73
C VAL A 170 29.83 12.13 -43.97
N HIS A 171 28.86 13.05 -43.93
CA HIS A 171 28.60 13.98 -45.03
C HIS A 171 29.80 14.89 -45.30
N THR A 172 30.42 15.42 -44.23
CA THR A 172 31.62 16.26 -44.34
C THR A 172 32.80 15.45 -44.89
N PHE A 173 32.99 14.20 -44.46
CA PHE A 173 34.05 13.33 -44.95
C PHE A 173 33.87 12.97 -46.43
N LYS A 174 32.64 12.62 -46.87
CA LYS A 174 32.31 12.37 -48.27
C LYS A 174 32.58 13.59 -49.15
N LYS A 175 32.14 14.79 -48.74
CA LYS A 175 32.40 16.04 -49.49
C LYS A 175 33.88 16.39 -49.54
N THR A 176 34.62 16.16 -48.45
CA THR A 176 36.06 16.42 -48.37
C THR A 176 36.83 15.50 -49.31
N LYS A 177 36.49 14.21 -49.34
CA LYS A 177 37.10 13.23 -50.27
C LYS A 177 36.82 13.57 -51.74
N LEU A 178 35.68 14.16 -52.05
CA LEU A 178 35.30 14.55 -53.42
C LEU A 178 35.98 15.85 -53.90
N SER A 179 36.38 16.74 -53.00
CA SER A 179 36.86 18.10 -53.33
C SER A 179 38.27 18.43 -52.84
N ASN A 180 38.99 17.44 -52.30
CA ASN A 180 40.42 17.48 -51.95
C ASN A 180 40.86 18.71 -51.10
N VAL A 181 40.03 19.10 -50.14
CA VAL A 181 40.28 20.25 -49.23
C VAL A 181 40.44 19.77 -47.78
N SER A 182 40.98 20.62 -46.91
CA SER A 182 41.26 20.25 -45.51
C SER A 182 39.99 20.04 -44.67
N PHE A 183 39.88 18.85 -44.06
CA PHE A 183 38.73 18.38 -43.28
C PHE A 183 38.33 19.32 -42.13
N LYS A 184 39.31 19.86 -41.38
CA LYS A 184 39.08 20.71 -40.21
C LYS A 184 38.38 22.03 -40.55
N SER A 185 38.72 22.63 -41.68
CA SER A 185 38.16 23.91 -42.12
C SER A 185 36.68 23.77 -42.45
N LYS A 186 36.33 22.77 -43.28
CA LYS A 186 34.93 22.47 -43.65
C LYS A 186 34.08 22.05 -42.46
N MET A 187 34.62 21.25 -41.53
CA MET A 187 33.87 20.83 -40.36
C MET A 187 33.58 22.02 -39.42
N MET A 188 34.51 22.96 -39.29
CA MET A 188 34.34 24.15 -38.46
C MET A 188 33.36 25.16 -39.08
N ASP A 189 33.35 25.29 -40.41
CA ASP A 189 32.36 26.11 -41.12
C ASP A 189 30.95 25.53 -41.04
N GLU A 190 30.81 24.21 -41.16
CA GLU A 190 29.54 23.50 -40.99
C GLU A 190 29.02 23.63 -39.54
N LEU A 191 29.87 23.42 -38.54
CA LEU A 191 29.49 23.57 -37.13
C LEU A 191 29.12 25.02 -36.79
N LYS A 192 29.86 25.99 -37.31
CA LYS A 192 29.60 27.43 -37.13
C LYS A 192 28.30 27.86 -37.82
N PHE A 193 27.95 27.23 -38.93
CA PHE A 193 26.65 27.40 -39.59
C PHE A 193 25.49 26.84 -38.74
N PHE A 194 25.64 25.65 -38.15
CA PHE A 194 24.62 25.07 -37.26
C PHE A 194 24.40 25.90 -35.98
N PHE A 195 25.46 26.47 -35.40
CA PHE A 195 25.35 27.36 -34.24
C PHE A 195 24.86 28.78 -34.60
N GLN A 196 24.98 29.20 -35.87
CA GLN A 196 24.32 30.41 -36.38
C GLN A 196 22.87 30.10 -36.73
N PHE A 197 22.00 30.11 -35.71
CA PHE A 197 20.53 29.95 -35.79
C PHE A 197 19.79 30.94 -36.74
N ARG A 198 20.52 31.78 -37.49
CA ARG A 198 19.98 32.90 -38.27
C ARG A 198 19.89 32.64 -39.79
N ARG A 199 20.47 31.53 -40.31
CA ARG A 199 20.47 31.23 -41.76
C ARG A 199 19.91 29.83 -42.05
N MET A 200 18.73 29.77 -42.66
CA MET A 200 18.02 28.51 -43.00
C MET A 200 18.47 27.84 -44.31
N ARG A 201 19.39 28.42 -45.09
CA ARG A 201 19.90 27.81 -46.32
C ARG A 201 21.41 27.97 -46.45
N LYS A 202 22.07 26.86 -46.79
CA LYS A 202 23.47 26.86 -47.22
C LYS A 202 23.63 27.70 -48.49
N PRO A 203 24.61 28.61 -48.56
CA PRO A 203 25.01 29.15 -49.85
C PRO A 203 25.56 28.01 -50.70
N VAL A 204 25.01 27.87 -51.91
CA VAL A 204 25.50 26.93 -52.92
C VAL A 204 26.88 27.43 -53.35
N ALA A 205 27.90 26.57 -53.28
CA ALA A 205 29.19 26.90 -53.88
C ALA A 205 28.99 26.91 -55.39
N GLU A 206 29.11 28.09 -56.01
CA GLU A 206 29.24 28.21 -57.46
C GLU A 206 30.55 27.54 -57.89
N PHE A 207 30.43 26.65 -58.88
CA PHE A 207 31.57 26.11 -59.63
C PHE A 207 31.96 27.09 -60.72
#